data_AF-A0A7W1USA0-F1
#
_entry.id   AF-A0A7W1USA0-F1
#
_cell.length_a   1.000
_cell.length_b   1.000
_cell.length_c   1.000
_cell.angle_alpha   90.00
_cell.angle_beta   90.00
_cell.angle_gamma   90.00
#
_symmetry.space_group_name_H-M   'P 1'
#
loop_
_entity.id
_entity.type
_entity.pdbx_description
1 polymer ?
#
loop_
_entity_poly.entity_id
_entity_poly.type
_entity_poly.pdbx_seq_one_letter_code
_entity_poly.pdbx_strand_id
1 'polypeptide(L)'
;MRRSLASLFFVVAAAALSVSAAAWWLDNTVFDPEASADIADAVLEDGAIRRQIATVIADHTANRLRLPSRQLRATVEEYAQTSQGGEIMAEIVAQAHARLIGIRDEPVRITPGQLVRITRDERVAVLPAVTLPVEEVRPVSIVRESTGWLIPISAAIGAVAFLIGLIAHPARADAIFGMGSLLVFVGLMAVLFGYVVPVALVPALNDSTWTAALPLIAKTNSGRLFVGAALLVGSGISLIVGSTALKRRRQFRSPVAGGRYYDQRHWS
;
A
#
# COMPACT_ATOMS: atom_id res chain seq x y z
N MET A 1 7.18 -35.97 13.85
CA MET A 1 7.14 -35.53 12.43
C MET A 1 5.85 -34.79 12.04
N ARG A 2 4.64 -35.39 12.10
CA ARG A 2 3.39 -34.72 11.62
C ARG A 2 3.12 -33.32 12.19
N ARG A 3 3.40 -33.08 13.48
CA ARG A 3 3.23 -31.74 14.11
C ARG A 3 4.16 -30.67 13.55
N SER A 4 5.42 -31.03 13.25
CA SER A 4 6.42 -30.11 12.70
C SER A 4 6.15 -29.76 11.24
N LEU A 5 5.61 -30.70 10.49
CA LEU A 5 5.21 -30.50 9.09
C LEU A 5 3.98 -29.59 8.99
N ALA A 6 2.98 -29.75 9.84
CA ALA A 6 1.81 -28.86 9.88
C ALA A 6 2.19 -27.41 10.25
N SER A 7 3.07 -27.22 11.24
CA SER A 7 3.54 -25.87 11.59
C SER A 7 4.33 -25.21 10.45
N LEU A 8 5.12 -25.99 9.70
CA LEU A 8 5.84 -25.47 8.54
C LEU A 8 4.88 -24.92 7.47
N PHE A 9 3.80 -25.67 7.18
CA PHE A 9 2.79 -25.21 6.23
C PHE A 9 2.07 -23.93 6.67
N PHE A 10 1.81 -23.75 7.97
CA PHE A 10 1.28 -22.49 8.48
C PHE A 10 2.25 -21.32 8.34
N VAL A 11 3.56 -21.53 8.52
CA VAL A 11 4.57 -20.49 8.31
C VAL A 11 4.64 -20.10 6.83
N VAL A 12 4.67 -21.10 5.93
CA VAL A 12 4.64 -20.85 4.47
C VAL A 12 3.36 -20.11 4.08
N ALA A 13 2.21 -20.54 4.59
CA ALA A 13 0.94 -19.87 4.35
C ALA A 13 0.97 -18.42 4.85
N ALA A 14 1.46 -18.18 6.06
CA ALA A 14 1.55 -16.85 6.63
C ALA A 14 2.45 -15.92 5.82
N ALA A 15 3.63 -16.41 5.40
CA ALA A 15 4.53 -15.65 4.55
C ALA A 15 3.86 -15.33 3.20
N ALA A 16 3.33 -16.33 2.49
CA ALA A 16 2.75 -16.14 1.17
C ALA A 16 1.49 -15.25 1.18
N LEU A 17 0.59 -15.44 2.15
CA LEU A 17 -0.60 -14.59 2.32
C LEU A 17 -0.24 -13.17 2.78
N SER A 18 0.80 -13.01 3.61
CA SER A 18 1.27 -11.67 4.00
C SER A 18 1.82 -10.90 2.80
N VAL A 19 2.57 -11.57 1.93
CA VAL A 19 3.07 -10.97 0.68
C VAL A 19 1.90 -10.62 -0.22
N SER A 20 0.92 -11.51 -0.36
CA SER A 20 -0.28 -11.25 -1.17
C SER A 20 -1.06 -10.03 -0.66
N ALA A 21 -1.33 -9.98 0.65
CA ALA A 21 -2.07 -8.90 1.27
C ALA A 21 -1.32 -7.56 1.20
N ALA A 22 -0.01 -7.57 1.43
CA ALA A 22 0.86 -6.39 1.30
C ALA A 22 0.90 -5.88 -0.14
N ALA A 23 1.10 -6.77 -1.11
CA ALA A 23 1.12 -6.44 -2.52
C ALA A 23 -0.24 -5.90 -2.98
N TRP A 24 -1.34 -6.55 -2.60
CA TRP A 24 -2.70 -6.09 -2.89
C TRP A 24 -2.96 -4.70 -2.30
N TRP A 25 -2.49 -4.44 -1.08
CA TRP A 25 -2.63 -3.12 -0.47
C TRP A 25 -1.87 -2.04 -1.25
N LEU A 26 -0.61 -2.32 -1.60
CA LEU A 26 0.21 -1.41 -2.41
C LEU A 26 -0.46 -1.10 -3.74
N ASP A 27 -1.00 -2.12 -4.41
CA ASP A 27 -1.71 -2.01 -5.68
C ASP A 27 -2.92 -1.07 -5.59
N ASN A 28 -3.73 -1.22 -4.54
CA ASN A 28 -4.98 -0.47 -4.35
C ASN A 28 -4.80 0.86 -3.60
N THR A 29 -3.56 1.31 -3.37
CA THR A 29 -3.29 2.59 -2.68
C THR A 29 -2.18 3.38 -3.33
N VAL A 30 -0.96 2.84 -3.30
CA VAL A 30 0.24 3.54 -3.79
C VAL A 30 0.40 3.39 -5.29
N PHE A 31 -0.14 2.33 -5.90
CA PHE A 31 -0.04 2.10 -7.34
C PHE A 31 -1.32 2.37 -8.11
N ASP A 32 -2.28 3.05 -7.49
CA ASP A 32 -3.53 3.47 -8.11
C ASP A 32 -3.47 4.97 -8.49
N PRO A 33 -3.29 5.31 -9.78
CA PRO A 33 -3.29 6.69 -10.23
C PRO A 33 -4.65 7.37 -10.09
N GLU A 34 -5.75 6.63 -10.17
CA GLU A 34 -7.10 7.18 -10.05
C GLU A 34 -7.34 7.65 -8.62
N ALA A 35 -6.94 6.85 -7.63
CA ALA A 35 -6.95 7.26 -6.23
C ALA A 35 -6.12 8.53 -5.95
N SER A 36 -5.15 8.85 -6.82
CA SER A 36 -4.35 10.07 -6.71
C SER A 36 -5.03 11.31 -7.29
N ALA A 37 -5.96 11.14 -8.23
CA ALA A 37 -6.82 12.22 -8.70
C ALA A 37 -7.72 12.72 -7.56
N ASP A 38 -8.27 11.79 -6.76
CA ASP A 38 -9.15 12.11 -5.62
C ASP A 38 -8.47 12.90 -4.51
N ILE A 39 -7.13 12.83 -4.44
CA ILE A 39 -6.31 13.53 -3.43
C ILE A 39 -5.38 14.57 -4.07
N ALA A 40 -5.70 15.02 -5.29
CA ALA A 40 -4.89 16.00 -6.01
C ALA A 40 -4.67 17.28 -5.20
N ASP A 41 -5.69 17.75 -4.47
CA ASP A 41 -5.59 18.88 -3.56
C ASP A 41 -4.44 18.69 -2.56
N ALA A 42 -4.37 17.51 -1.91
CA ALA A 42 -3.30 17.21 -0.96
C ALA A 42 -1.93 17.17 -1.65
N VAL A 43 -1.81 16.52 -2.82
CA VAL A 43 -0.55 16.49 -3.58
C VAL A 43 -0.09 17.89 -3.97
N LEU A 44 -1.02 18.78 -4.30
CA LEU A 44 -0.74 20.17 -4.66
C LEU A 44 -0.46 21.06 -3.45
N GLU A 45 -0.69 20.62 -2.20
CA GLU A 45 -0.18 21.31 -1.01
C GLU A 45 1.35 21.33 -0.99
N ASP A 46 2.00 20.32 -1.58
CA ASP A 46 3.45 20.29 -1.75
C ASP A 46 3.93 21.47 -2.62
N GLY A 47 4.63 22.41 -1.98
CA GLY A 47 5.11 23.62 -2.63
C GLY A 47 6.14 23.39 -3.72
N ALA A 48 6.85 22.26 -3.72
CA ALA A 48 7.83 21.93 -4.75
C ALA A 48 7.14 21.42 -6.02
N ILE A 49 6.17 20.50 -5.88
CA ILE A 49 5.34 20.01 -7.01
C ILE A 49 4.57 21.17 -7.64
N ARG A 50 3.86 21.95 -6.82
CA ARG A 50 3.07 23.09 -7.27
C ARG A 50 3.91 24.12 -8.02
N ARG A 51 5.09 24.46 -7.47
CA ARG A 51 6.04 25.38 -8.10
C ARG A 51 6.58 24.84 -9.42
N GLN A 52 6.84 23.54 -9.53
CA GLN A 52 7.33 22.95 -10.77
C GLN A 52 6.27 23.03 -11.88
N ILE A 53 5.02 22.67 -11.58
CA ILE A 53 3.89 22.81 -12.51
C ILE A 53 3.75 24.28 -12.95
N ALA A 54 3.72 25.20 -11.99
CA ALA A 54 3.54 26.62 -12.27
C ALA A 54 4.70 27.22 -13.07
N THR A 55 5.94 26.79 -12.81
CA THR A 55 7.13 27.22 -13.58
C THR A 55 7.03 26.74 -15.02
N VAL A 56 6.74 25.46 -15.23
CA VAL A 56 6.62 24.88 -16.58
C VAL A 56 5.50 25.57 -17.38
N ILE A 57 4.33 25.80 -16.77
CA ILE A 57 3.23 26.52 -17.41
C ILE A 57 3.65 27.96 -17.72
N ALA A 58 4.21 28.68 -16.74
CA ALA A 58 4.57 30.08 -16.92
C ALA A 58 5.61 30.29 -18.01
N ASP A 59 6.66 29.46 -18.06
CA ASP A 59 7.72 29.57 -19.06
C ASP A 59 7.21 29.37 -20.49
N HIS A 60 6.19 28.52 -20.68
CA HIS A 60 5.60 28.27 -21.99
C HIS A 60 4.54 29.30 -22.41
N THR A 61 3.86 29.94 -21.45
CA THR A 61 2.67 30.77 -21.73
C THR A 61 2.91 32.27 -21.55
N ALA A 62 3.91 32.69 -20.76
CA ALA A 62 4.16 34.09 -20.41
C ALA A 62 4.31 35.00 -21.64
N ASN A 63 5.11 34.59 -22.62
CA ASN A 63 5.33 35.34 -23.86
C ASN A 63 4.03 35.55 -24.66
N ARG A 64 3.16 34.52 -24.68
CA ARG A 64 1.88 34.58 -25.40
C ARG A 64 0.90 35.52 -24.70
N LEU A 65 0.89 35.49 -23.37
CA LEU A 65 0.02 36.32 -22.55
C LEU A 65 0.52 37.76 -22.37
N ARG A 66 1.78 38.02 -22.74
CA ARG A 66 2.50 39.28 -22.51
C ARG A 66 2.55 39.64 -21.02
N LEU A 67 2.73 38.63 -20.17
CA LEU A 67 2.85 38.77 -18.73
C LEU A 67 4.26 38.35 -18.28
N PRO A 68 4.81 38.94 -17.22
CA PRO A 68 6.05 38.44 -16.62
C PRO A 68 5.87 37.00 -16.11
N SER A 69 6.80 36.08 -16.42
CA SER A 69 6.72 34.68 -16.00
C SER A 69 6.59 34.52 -14.48
N ARG A 70 7.22 35.41 -13.70
CA ARG A 70 7.10 35.40 -12.23
C ARG A 70 5.67 35.68 -11.75
N GLN A 71 4.98 36.61 -12.39
CA GLN A 71 3.59 36.94 -12.06
C GLN A 71 2.67 35.78 -12.40
N LEU A 72 2.81 35.23 -13.61
CA LEU A 72 1.99 34.11 -14.05
C LEU A 72 2.22 32.85 -13.20
N ARG A 73 3.46 32.56 -12.82
CA ARG A 73 3.79 31.48 -11.90
C ARG A 73 3.08 31.65 -10.55
N ALA A 74 3.10 32.85 -9.96
CA ALA A 74 2.40 33.11 -8.70
C ALA A 74 0.89 32.89 -8.83
N THR A 75 0.27 33.33 -9.92
CA THR A 75 -1.16 33.12 -10.19
C THR A 75 -1.50 31.63 -10.33
N VAL A 76 -0.68 30.85 -11.03
CA VAL A 76 -0.89 29.41 -11.18
C VAL A 76 -0.69 28.68 -9.84
N GLU A 77 0.33 29.07 -9.05
CA GLU A 77 0.55 28.51 -7.71
C GLU A 77 -0.64 28.82 -6.78
N GLU A 78 -1.16 30.05 -6.78
CA GLU A 78 -2.32 30.43 -5.98
C GLU A 78 -3.58 29.66 -6.43
N TYR A 79 -3.78 29.52 -7.74
CA TYR A 79 -4.93 28.80 -8.28
C TYR A 79 -4.91 27.32 -7.90
N ALA A 80 -3.73 26.68 -7.96
CA ALA A 80 -3.54 25.28 -7.59
C ALA A 80 -3.86 24.98 -6.11
N GLN A 81 -3.92 25.99 -5.24
CA GLN A 81 -4.32 25.83 -3.83
C GLN A 81 -5.84 25.88 -3.62
N THR A 82 -6.60 26.21 -4.66
CA THR A 82 -8.07 26.21 -4.61
C THR A 82 -8.60 24.84 -5.01
N SER A 83 -9.74 24.41 -4.44
CA SER A 83 -10.37 23.13 -4.82
C SER A 83 -10.70 23.05 -6.31
N GLN A 84 -11.06 24.18 -6.94
CA GLN A 84 -11.29 24.22 -8.38
C GLN A 84 -10.00 23.98 -9.18
N GLY A 85 -8.88 24.59 -8.75
CA GLY A 85 -7.59 24.40 -9.38
C GLY A 85 -7.09 22.96 -9.23
N GLY A 86 -7.28 22.37 -8.06
CA GLY A 86 -6.95 20.97 -7.82
C GLY A 86 -7.79 20.00 -8.64
N GLU A 87 -9.10 20.23 -8.79
CA GLU A 87 -9.96 19.42 -9.68
C GLU A 87 -9.47 19.44 -11.13
N ILE A 88 -9.09 20.61 -11.65
CA ILE A 88 -8.56 20.73 -13.01
C ILE A 88 -7.18 20.08 -13.15
N MET A 89 -6.36 20.15 -12.10
CA MET A 89 -5.02 19.57 -12.08
C MET A 89 -5.01 18.09 -11.65
N ALA A 90 -6.14 17.52 -11.23
CA ALA A 90 -6.25 16.14 -10.77
C ALA A 90 -5.81 15.14 -11.84
N GLU A 91 -6.20 15.38 -13.09
CA GLU A 91 -5.76 14.56 -14.22
C GLU A 91 -4.24 14.66 -14.43
N ILE A 92 -3.65 15.85 -14.25
CA ILE A 92 -2.20 16.06 -14.37
C ILE A 92 -1.47 15.28 -13.27
N VAL A 93 -1.97 15.33 -12.03
CA VAL A 93 -1.43 14.58 -10.89
C VAL A 93 -1.54 13.07 -11.12
N ALA A 94 -2.68 12.58 -11.58
CA ALA A 94 -2.88 11.17 -11.89
C ALA A 94 -1.94 10.69 -13.02
N GLN A 95 -1.80 11.47 -14.09
CA GLN A 95 -0.86 11.16 -15.17
C GLN A 95 0.59 11.16 -14.68
N ALA A 96 0.97 12.12 -13.83
CA ALA A 96 2.29 12.18 -13.22
C ALA A 96 2.57 10.97 -12.33
N HIS A 97 1.58 10.59 -11.52
CA HIS A 97 1.68 9.40 -10.72
C HIS A 97 1.85 8.13 -11.58
N ALA A 98 1.01 7.95 -12.60
CA ALA A 98 1.10 6.83 -13.54
C ALA A 98 2.46 6.75 -14.23
N ARG A 99 3.04 7.90 -14.61
CA ARG A 99 4.38 7.96 -15.19
C ARG A 99 5.45 7.58 -14.17
N LEU A 100 5.34 8.10 -12.94
CA LEU A 100 6.30 7.87 -11.87
C LEU A 100 6.41 6.38 -11.51
N ILE A 101 5.28 5.67 -11.45
CA ILE A 101 5.24 4.23 -11.16
C ILE A 101 5.38 3.36 -12.41
N GLY A 102 5.61 3.95 -13.58
CA GLY A 102 5.85 3.26 -14.85
C GLY A 102 4.63 2.56 -15.46
N ILE A 103 3.40 2.93 -15.08
CA ILE A 103 2.18 2.46 -15.78
C ILE A 103 2.11 3.09 -17.17
N ARG A 104 2.62 4.32 -17.28
CA ARG A 104 2.61 5.13 -18.49
C ARG A 104 4.02 5.38 -18.97
N ASP A 105 4.26 5.16 -20.25
CA ASP A 105 5.55 5.46 -20.90
C ASP A 105 5.62 6.89 -21.44
N GLU A 106 4.47 7.45 -21.82
CA GLU A 106 4.41 8.77 -22.41
C GLU A 106 4.62 9.87 -21.37
N PRO A 107 5.33 10.96 -21.74
CA PRO A 107 5.44 12.14 -20.89
C PRO A 107 4.07 12.67 -20.48
N VAL A 108 4.02 13.25 -19.29
CA VAL A 108 2.84 13.96 -18.79
C VAL A 108 2.69 15.24 -19.58
N ARG A 109 1.50 15.46 -20.15
CA ARG A 109 1.24 16.59 -21.05
C ARG A 109 0.07 17.40 -20.53
N ILE A 110 0.29 18.70 -20.37
CA ILE A 110 -0.75 19.68 -20.09
C ILE A 110 -1.31 20.13 -21.44
N THR A 111 -2.55 19.74 -21.72
CA THR A 111 -3.22 20.03 -22.99
C THR A 111 -3.57 21.52 -23.11
N PRO A 112 -3.79 22.04 -24.33
CA PRO A 112 -4.17 23.44 -24.50
C PRO A 112 -5.48 23.79 -23.77
N GLY A 113 -6.45 22.87 -23.76
CA GLY A 113 -7.70 23.04 -23.00
C GLY A 113 -7.49 23.10 -21.48
N GLN A 114 -6.52 22.36 -20.93
CA GLN A 114 -6.13 22.48 -19.52
C GLN A 114 -5.40 23.81 -19.26
N LEU A 115 -4.51 24.24 -20.17
CA LEU A 115 -3.83 25.54 -20.07
C LEU A 115 -4.83 26.69 -20.02
N VAL A 116 -5.83 26.70 -20.89
CA VAL A 116 -6.89 27.73 -20.89
C VAL A 116 -7.61 27.78 -19.54
N ARG A 117 -7.96 26.62 -18.97
CA ARG A 117 -8.65 26.56 -17.67
C ARG A 117 -7.75 27.03 -16.53
N ILE A 118 -6.48 26.66 -16.54
CA ILE A 118 -5.50 27.01 -15.49
C ILE A 118 -5.14 28.50 -15.56
N THR A 119 -4.84 29.03 -16.75
CA THR A 119 -4.47 30.44 -16.93
C THR A 119 -5.68 31.37 -17.05
N ARG A 120 -6.89 30.80 -17.20
CA ARG A 120 -8.15 31.50 -17.44
C ARG A 120 -8.08 32.46 -18.65
N ASP A 121 -7.37 32.05 -19.70
CA ASP A 121 -7.14 32.90 -20.89
C ASP A 121 -7.12 32.06 -22.18
N GLU A 122 -8.06 32.34 -23.09
CA GLU A 122 -8.21 31.62 -24.37
C GLU A 122 -7.02 31.79 -25.33
N ARG A 123 -6.17 32.81 -25.13
CA ARG A 123 -5.01 33.06 -26.02
C ARG A 123 -3.98 31.93 -25.98
N VAL A 124 -4.01 31.07 -24.95
CA VAL A 124 -3.14 29.89 -24.83
C VAL A 124 -3.70 28.65 -25.52
N ALA A 125 -4.95 28.66 -25.99
CA ALA A 125 -5.59 27.51 -26.64
C ALA A 125 -4.87 27.04 -27.91
N VAL A 126 -4.10 27.93 -28.55
CA VAL A 126 -3.33 27.64 -29.78
C VAL A 126 -1.90 27.15 -29.50
N LEU A 127 -1.47 27.13 -28.23
CA LEU A 127 -0.14 26.64 -27.88
C LEU A 127 -0.10 25.11 -27.97
N PRO A 128 1.06 24.51 -28.28
CA PRO A 128 1.22 23.07 -28.19
C PRO A 128 1.10 22.62 -26.72
N ALA A 129 0.80 21.33 -26.53
CA ALA A 129 0.76 20.74 -25.20
C ALA A 129 2.14 20.86 -24.51
N VAL A 130 2.14 21.16 -23.22
CA VAL A 130 3.36 21.38 -22.44
C VAL A 130 3.71 20.11 -21.68
N THR A 131 4.97 19.69 -21.74
CA THR A 131 5.44 18.46 -21.06
C THR A 131 5.97 18.76 -19.67
N LEU A 132 5.50 18.03 -18.66
CA LEU A 132 6.08 18.07 -17.32
C LEU A 132 7.29 17.11 -17.22
N PRO A 133 8.38 17.52 -16.56
CA PRO A 133 9.56 16.68 -16.37
C PRO A 133 9.34 15.67 -15.23
N VAL A 134 8.45 14.70 -15.49
CA VAL A 134 8.16 13.58 -14.58
C VAL A 134 8.88 12.35 -15.10
N GLU A 135 9.86 11.89 -14.33
CA GLU A 135 10.62 10.68 -14.64
C GLU A 135 10.04 9.47 -13.91
N GLU A 136 10.17 8.31 -14.55
CA GLU A 136 9.85 7.03 -13.94
C GLU A 136 10.87 6.70 -12.84
N VAL A 137 10.36 6.30 -11.67
CA VAL A 137 11.21 5.76 -10.61
C VAL A 137 11.33 4.26 -10.84
N ARG A 138 12.37 3.86 -11.59
CA ARG A 138 12.56 2.45 -12.03
C ARG A 138 12.44 1.39 -10.91
N PRO A 139 12.96 1.59 -9.69
CA PRO A 139 12.72 0.63 -8.61
C PRO A 139 11.23 0.44 -8.27
N VAL A 140 10.44 1.53 -8.32
CA VAL A 140 9.02 1.50 -8.03
C VAL A 140 8.24 0.81 -9.15
N SER A 141 8.59 1.04 -10.42
CA SER A 141 7.93 0.38 -11.54
C SER A 141 8.15 -1.14 -11.55
N ILE A 142 9.37 -1.59 -11.21
CA ILE A 142 9.68 -3.03 -11.05
C ILE A 142 8.82 -3.63 -9.93
N VAL A 143 8.71 -2.95 -8.78
CA VAL A 143 7.87 -3.43 -7.68
C VAL A 143 6.40 -3.51 -8.12
N ARG A 144 5.88 -2.49 -8.79
CA ARG A 144 4.51 -2.48 -9.32
C ARG A 144 4.25 -3.63 -10.28
N GLU A 145 5.10 -3.79 -11.29
CA GLU A 145 4.98 -4.87 -12.26
C GLU A 145 5.04 -6.24 -11.57
N SER A 146 5.92 -6.39 -10.58
CA SER A 146 6.01 -7.63 -9.82
C SER A 146 4.78 -7.92 -8.97
N THR A 147 4.15 -6.87 -8.43
CA THR A 147 2.97 -6.97 -7.55
C THR A 147 1.80 -7.61 -8.30
N GLY A 148 1.58 -7.27 -9.57
CA GLY A 148 0.46 -7.78 -10.36
C GLY A 148 0.42 -9.31 -10.47
N TRP A 149 1.58 -9.97 -10.59
CA TRP A 149 1.65 -11.44 -10.62
C TRP A 149 1.92 -12.06 -9.25
N LEU A 150 2.61 -11.34 -8.35
CA LEU A 150 2.87 -11.82 -7.00
C LEU A 150 1.58 -12.04 -6.22
N ILE A 151 0.60 -11.14 -6.33
CA ILE A 151 -0.69 -11.23 -5.62
C ILE A 151 -1.36 -12.59 -5.85
N PRO A 152 -1.71 -13.00 -7.09
CA PRO A 152 -2.44 -14.24 -7.32
C PRO A 152 -1.58 -15.48 -7.00
N ILE A 153 -0.29 -15.46 -7.31
CA ILE A 153 0.59 -16.62 -7.06
C ILE A 153 0.77 -16.85 -5.57
N SER A 154 1.09 -15.80 -4.80
CA SER A 154 1.30 -15.94 -3.36
C SER A 154 -0.02 -16.18 -2.61
N ALA A 155 -1.15 -15.64 -3.09
CA ALA A 155 -2.47 -16.02 -2.60
C ALA A 155 -2.74 -17.51 -2.78
N ALA A 156 -2.49 -18.05 -3.98
CA ALA A 156 -2.74 -19.46 -4.29
C ALA A 156 -1.84 -20.39 -3.46
N ILE A 157 -0.53 -20.11 -3.41
CA ILE A 157 0.42 -20.87 -2.59
C ILE A 157 0.01 -20.81 -1.12
N GLY A 158 -0.33 -19.61 -0.64
CA GLY A 158 -0.74 -19.37 0.73
C GLY A 158 -2.01 -20.13 1.11
N ALA A 159 -3.03 -20.11 0.24
CA ALA A 159 -4.28 -20.83 0.44
C ALA A 159 -4.07 -22.35 0.46
N VAL A 160 -3.29 -22.90 -0.47
CA VAL A 160 -2.98 -24.34 -0.52
C VAL A 160 -2.21 -24.76 0.73
N ALA A 161 -1.15 -24.03 1.11
CA ALA A 161 -0.38 -24.33 2.31
C ALA A 161 -1.25 -24.23 3.57
N PHE A 162 -2.15 -23.25 3.65
CA PHE A 162 -3.09 -23.10 4.77
C PHE A 162 -4.03 -24.31 4.89
N LEU A 163 -4.63 -24.76 3.78
CA LEU A 163 -5.52 -25.92 3.76
C LEU A 163 -4.79 -27.21 4.16
N ILE A 164 -3.58 -27.43 3.64
CA ILE A 164 -2.75 -28.59 4.01
C ILE A 164 -2.40 -28.53 5.50
N GLY A 165 -1.99 -27.35 6.00
CA GLY A 165 -1.69 -27.14 7.41
C GLY A 165 -2.90 -27.45 8.31
N LEU A 166 -4.09 -27.03 7.91
CA LEU A 166 -5.34 -27.29 8.62
C LEU A 166 -5.65 -28.79 8.70
N ILE A 167 -5.54 -29.51 7.57
CA ILE A 167 -5.81 -30.95 7.49
C ILE A 167 -4.76 -31.77 8.25
N ALA A 168 -3.48 -31.35 8.19
CA ALA A 168 -2.38 -32.04 8.84
C ALA A 168 -2.36 -31.87 10.37
N HIS A 169 -3.14 -30.93 10.93
CA HIS A 169 -3.12 -30.65 12.36
C HIS A 169 -4.01 -31.62 13.17
N PRO A 170 -3.41 -32.42 14.08
CA PRO A 170 -4.17 -33.41 14.86
C PRO A 170 -5.01 -32.78 15.97
N ALA A 171 -4.78 -31.51 16.32
CA ALA A 171 -5.47 -30.82 17.42
C ALA A 171 -6.03 -29.46 16.98
N ARG A 172 -7.35 -29.29 17.10
CA ARG A 172 -8.05 -28.04 16.75
C ARG A 172 -7.48 -26.81 17.46
N ALA A 173 -7.04 -26.94 18.70
CA ALA A 173 -6.47 -25.83 19.45
C ALA A 173 -5.12 -25.35 18.89
N ASP A 174 -4.31 -26.25 18.30
CA ASP A 174 -3.05 -25.87 17.67
C ASP A 174 -3.30 -25.16 16.33
N ALA A 175 -4.29 -25.61 15.56
CA ALA A 175 -4.71 -24.94 14.33
C ALA A 175 -5.27 -23.54 14.57
N ILE A 176 -6.09 -23.34 15.62
CA ILE A 176 -6.61 -22.01 15.98
C ILE A 176 -5.46 -21.07 16.38
N PHE A 177 -4.49 -21.57 17.15
CA PHE A 177 -3.30 -20.79 17.50
C PHE A 177 -2.52 -20.37 16.24
N GLY A 178 -2.24 -21.32 15.33
CA GLY A 178 -1.53 -21.05 14.07
C GLY A 178 -2.26 -20.02 13.19
N MET A 179 -3.59 -20.13 13.06
CA MET A 179 -4.41 -19.15 12.37
C MET A 179 -4.32 -17.76 13.03
N GLY A 180 -4.33 -17.71 14.37
CA GLY A 180 -4.15 -16.46 15.09
C GLY A 180 -2.79 -15.80 14.84
N SER A 181 -1.70 -16.58 14.88
CA SER A 181 -0.35 -16.10 14.55
C SER A 181 -0.25 -15.61 13.11
N LEU A 182 -0.91 -16.30 12.17
CA LEU A 182 -0.97 -15.90 10.77
C LEU A 182 -1.63 -14.52 10.62
N LEU A 183 -2.79 -14.30 11.24
CA LEU A 183 -3.49 -13.01 11.14
C LEU A 183 -2.67 -11.86 11.71
N VAL A 184 -2.01 -12.07 12.85
CA VAL A 184 -1.09 -11.06 13.42
C VAL A 184 0.03 -10.75 12.44
N PHE A 185 0.67 -11.77 11.88
CA PHE A 185 1.79 -11.59 10.95
C PHE A 185 1.37 -10.85 9.68
N VAL A 186 0.24 -11.22 9.08
CA VAL A 186 -0.33 -10.53 7.90
C VAL A 186 -0.64 -9.07 8.23
N GLY A 187 -1.26 -8.79 9.37
CA GLY A 187 -1.57 -7.41 9.78
C GLY A 187 -0.32 -6.54 9.96
N LEU A 188 0.74 -7.08 10.57
CA LEU A 188 2.01 -6.37 10.73
C LEU A 188 2.71 -6.12 9.38
N MET A 189 2.74 -7.13 8.50
CA MET A 189 3.33 -7.00 7.17
C MET A 189 2.55 -6.01 6.30
N ALA A 190 1.22 -5.98 6.40
CA ALA A 190 0.41 -4.98 5.72
C ALA A 190 0.81 -3.55 6.12
N VAL A 191 1.06 -3.28 7.41
CA VAL A 191 1.54 -1.96 7.87
C VAL A 191 2.95 -1.67 7.36
N LEU A 192 3.85 -2.65 7.46
CA LEU A 192 5.24 -2.49 7.01
C LEU A 192 5.30 -2.14 5.52
N PHE A 193 4.65 -2.93 4.66
CA PHE A 193 4.72 -2.74 3.22
C PHE A 193 3.75 -1.68 2.71
N GLY A 194 2.57 -1.54 3.31
CA GLY A 194 1.55 -0.58 2.88
C GLY A 194 1.80 0.86 3.34
N TYR A 195 2.64 1.07 4.36
CA TYR A 195 2.91 2.41 4.90
C TYR A 195 4.40 2.68 5.10
N VAL A 196 5.11 1.83 5.85
CA VAL A 196 6.50 2.11 6.23
C VAL A 196 7.41 2.15 4.99
N VAL A 197 7.29 1.19 4.09
CA VAL A 197 8.10 1.13 2.86
C VAL A 197 7.83 2.35 1.94
N PRO A 198 6.59 2.69 1.56
CA PRO A 198 6.31 3.88 0.77
C PRO A 198 6.80 5.18 1.41
N VAL A 199 6.64 5.33 2.73
CA VAL A 199 6.95 6.58 3.42
C VAL A 199 8.45 6.73 3.70
N ALA A 200 9.17 5.63 4.00
CA ALA A 200 10.57 5.70 4.41
C ALA A 200 11.54 5.27 3.32
N LEU A 201 11.21 4.23 2.54
CA LEU A 201 12.14 3.67 1.55
C LEU A 201 12.10 4.45 0.25
N VAL A 202 10.91 4.77 -0.27
CA VAL A 202 10.79 5.37 -1.61
C VAL A 202 11.49 6.73 -1.72
N PRO A 203 11.34 7.67 -0.76
CA PRO A 203 12.08 8.94 -0.80
C PRO A 203 13.60 8.77 -0.73
N ALA A 204 14.09 7.67 -0.16
CA ALA A 204 15.52 7.39 -0.08
C ALA A 204 16.10 6.85 -1.41
N LEU A 205 15.25 6.49 -2.39
CA LEU A 205 15.68 5.91 -3.66
C LEU A 205 15.86 6.96 -4.76
N ASN A 206 15.21 8.13 -4.68
CA ASN A 206 15.26 9.15 -5.72
C ASN A 206 14.94 10.56 -5.18
N ASP A 207 15.77 11.55 -5.56
CA ASP A 207 15.62 12.97 -5.20
C ASP A 207 14.63 13.75 -6.12
N SER A 208 13.93 13.07 -7.02
CA SER A 208 12.91 13.70 -7.88
C SER A 208 11.81 14.37 -7.05
N THR A 209 11.41 15.57 -7.46
CA THR A 209 10.35 16.36 -6.82
C THR A 209 9.04 15.57 -6.69
N TRP A 210 8.73 14.71 -7.67
CA TRP A 210 7.50 13.92 -7.67
C TRP A 210 7.56 12.70 -6.76
N THR A 211 8.75 12.26 -6.33
CA THR A 211 8.90 11.14 -5.38
C THR A 211 8.25 11.48 -4.04
N ALA A 212 8.17 12.76 -3.67
CA ALA A 212 7.50 13.23 -2.46
C ALA A 212 5.97 13.02 -2.49
N ALA A 213 5.37 12.84 -3.68
CA ALA A 213 3.93 12.57 -3.79
C ALA A 213 3.56 11.18 -3.24
N LEU A 214 4.42 10.17 -3.40
CA LEU A 214 4.13 8.79 -2.99
C LEU A 214 3.92 8.63 -1.47
N PRO A 215 4.80 9.16 -0.59
CA PRO A 215 4.54 9.18 0.85
C PRO A 215 3.26 9.89 1.23
N LEU A 216 2.88 10.95 0.50
CA LEU A 216 1.67 11.69 0.78
C LEU A 216 0.42 10.86 0.46
N ILE A 217 0.40 10.22 -0.71
CA ILE A 217 -0.65 9.28 -1.11
C ILE A 217 -0.79 8.15 -0.06
N ALA A 218 0.34 7.59 0.38
CA ALA A 218 0.35 6.56 1.41
C ALA A 218 -0.19 7.05 2.76
N LYS A 219 0.14 8.29 3.17
CA LYS A 219 -0.37 8.90 4.41
C LYS A 219 -1.86 9.17 4.35
N THR A 220 -2.38 9.68 3.25
CA THR A 220 -3.82 9.95 3.10
C THR A 220 -4.64 8.66 3.16
N ASN A 221 -4.11 7.58 2.60
CA ASN A 221 -4.77 6.26 2.61
C ASN A 221 -4.47 5.42 3.87
N SER A 222 -3.65 5.90 4.80
CA SER A 222 -3.19 5.10 5.94
C SER A 222 -4.30 4.72 6.92
N GLY A 223 -5.36 5.52 7.00
CA GLY A 223 -6.50 5.24 7.90
C GLY A 223 -7.14 3.87 7.63
N ARG A 224 -7.42 3.56 6.36
CA ARG A 224 -7.99 2.27 5.96
C ARG A 224 -7.01 1.12 6.25
N LEU A 225 -5.71 1.34 6.03
CA LEU A 225 -4.67 0.36 6.30
C LEU A 225 -4.62 -0.01 7.79
N PHE A 226 -4.53 1.01 8.65
CA PHE A 226 -4.41 0.80 10.09
C PHE A 226 -5.66 0.15 10.69
N VAL A 227 -6.85 0.50 10.21
CA VAL A 227 -8.08 -0.19 10.61
C VAL A 227 -8.06 -1.66 10.20
N GLY A 228 -7.72 -1.97 8.94
CA GLY A 228 -7.61 -3.35 8.46
C GLY A 228 -6.57 -4.16 9.24
N ALA A 229 -5.39 -3.58 9.45
CA ALA A 229 -4.31 -4.19 10.23
C ALA A 229 -4.70 -4.40 11.70
N ALA A 230 -5.37 -3.43 12.33
CA ALA A 230 -5.85 -3.54 13.71
C ALA A 230 -6.89 -4.66 13.85
N LEU A 231 -7.80 -4.79 12.88
CA LEU A 231 -8.79 -5.88 12.86
C LEU A 231 -8.12 -7.25 12.71
N LEU A 232 -7.13 -7.38 11.83
CA LEU A 232 -6.36 -8.62 11.64
C LEU A 232 -5.58 -8.99 12.90
N VAL A 233 -4.83 -8.05 13.46
CA VAL A 233 -4.04 -8.26 14.68
C VAL A 233 -4.95 -8.57 15.87
N GLY A 234 -6.01 -7.80 16.07
CA GLY A 234 -6.97 -8.01 17.16
C GLY A 234 -7.68 -9.36 17.08
N SER A 235 -8.08 -9.78 15.88
CA SER A 235 -8.64 -11.11 15.63
C SER A 235 -7.61 -12.20 15.91
N GLY A 236 -6.37 -12.01 15.44
CA GLY A 236 -5.27 -12.95 15.66
C GLY A 236 -4.93 -13.16 17.13
N ILE A 237 -4.83 -12.07 17.90
CA ILE A 237 -4.62 -12.10 19.35
C ILE A 237 -5.79 -12.83 20.04
N SER A 238 -7.03 -12.54 19.64
CA SER A 238 -8.22 -13.18 20.21
C SER A 238 -8.22 -14.69 19.98
N LEU A 239 -7.81 -15.16 18.79
CA LEU A 239 -7.65 -16.59 18.49
C LEU A 239 -6.54 -17.24 19.32
N ILE A 240 -5.39 -16.56 19.46
CA ILE A 240 -4.27 -17.03 20.29
C ILE A 240 -4.73 -17.20 21.75
N VAL A 241 -5.32 -16.17 22.34
CA VAL A 241 -5.82 -16.20 23.73
C VAL A 241 -6.89 -17.27 23.89
N GLY A 242 -7.86 -17.35 22.97
CA GLY A 242 -8.90 -18.38 22.98
C GLY A 242 -8.34 -19.80 22.92
N SER A 243 -7.35 -20.04 22.07
CA SER A 243 -6.70 -21.35 21.92
C SER A 243 -5.97 -21.80 23.20
N THR A 244 -5.31 -20.86 23.90
CA THR A 244 -4.62 -21.17 25.16
C THR A 244 -5.61 -21.44 26.28
N ALA A 245 -6.73 -20.70 26.34
CA ALA A 245 -7.82 -20.97 27.27
C ALA A 245 -8.45 -22.35 27.05
N LEU A 246 -8.65 -22.76 25.80
CA LEU A 246 -9.14 -24.09 25.40
C LEU A 246 -8.20 -25.22 25.87
N LYS A 247 -6.87 -25.03 25.71
CA LYS A 247 -5.87 -26.00 26.19
C LYS A 247 -5.90 -26.15 27.72
N ARG A 248 -5.96 -25.04 28.46
CA ARG A 248 -6.05 -25.06 29.93
C ARG A 248 -7.32 -25.76 30.43
N ARG A 249 -8.48 -25.51 29.82
CA ARG A 249 -9.74 -26.17 30.19
C ARG A 249 -9.71 -27.69 30.00
N ARG A 250 -9.03 -28.19 28.95
CA ARG A 250 -8.87 -29.64 28.73
C ARG A 250 -7.97 -30.30 29.79
N GLN A 251 -6.89 -29.64 30.19
CA GLN A 251 -6.02 -30.13 31.27
C GLN A 251 -6.78 -30.24 32.61
N PHE A 252 -7.66 -29.27 32.91
CA PHE A 252 -8.47 -29.29 34.13
C PHE A 252 -9.58 -30.37 34.14
N ARG A 253 -10.10 -30.75 32.96
CA ARG A 253 -11.15 -31.77 32.81
C ARG A 253 -10.63 -33.20 32.64
N SER A 254 -9.32 -33.36 32.45
CA SER A 254 -8.65 -34.66 32.53
C SER A 254 -7.78 -34.70 33.79
N PRO A 255 -8.37 -34.74 35.01
CA PRO A 255 -7.63 -35.18 36.17
C PRO A 255 -7.39 -36.67 35.98
N VAL A 256 -6.30 -37.02 35.31
CA VAL A 256 -5.67 -38.33 35.50
C VAL A 256 -5.22 -38.25 36.98
N ALA A 257 -5.85 -38.88 37.98
CA ALA A 257 -6.34 -40.26 38.04
C ALA A 257 -5.39 -41.22 37.30
N GLY A 258 -4.10 -40.89 37.32
CA GLY A 258 -3.02 -41.73 36.84
C GLY A 258 -2.69 -42.65 37.98
N GLY A 259 -3.21 -43.87 37.87
CA GLY A 259 -3.11 -44.89 38.88
C GLY A 259 -1.68 -45.03 39.41
N ARG A 260 -1.54 -44.77 40.71
CA ARG A 260 -0.76 -45.63 41.59
C ARG A 260 -1.38 -47.03 41.52
N TYR A 261 -1.03 -47.79 40.49
CA TYR A 261 -1.43 -49.19 40.34
C TYR A 261 -0.20 -50.03 39.96
N TYR A 262 0.93 -49.77 40.64
CA TYR A 262 2.18 -50.50 40.43
C TYR A 262 2.79 -51.11 41.71
N ASP A 263 2.10 -51.05 42.87
CA ASP A 263 2.66 -51.57 44.14
C ASP A 263 2.09 -52.91 44.65
N GLN A 264 1.14 -53.55 43.96
CA GLN A 264 0.54 -54.83 44.41
C GLN A 264 1.09 -56.10 43.74
N ARG A 265 2.38 -56.13 43.36
CA ARG A 265 3.04 -57.38 42.98
C ARG A 265 4.37 -57.57 43.71
N HIS A 266 4.27 -57.78 45.01
CA HIS A 266 5.33 -58.40 45.80
C HIS A 266 4.64 -59.48 46.63
N TRP A 267 4.75 -60.73 46.16
CA TRP A 267 4.39 -61.91 46.92
C TRP A 267 5.58 -62.26 47.82
N SER A 268 5.33 -62.38 49.12
CA SER A 268 6.12 -63.16 50.06
C SER A 268 5.15 -63.88 50.99
#